data_AF-A0AAE9Z8K7-F1
#
_entry.id   AF-A0AAE9Z8K7-F1
#
_cell.length_a   1.000
_cell.length_b   1.000
_cell.length_c   1.000
_cell.angle_alpha   90.00
_cell.angle_beta   90.00
_cell.angle_gamma   90.00
#
_symmetry.space_group_name_H-M   'P 1'
#
loop_
_entity.id
_entity.type
_entity.pdbx_description
1 polymer ?
#
loop_
_entity_poly.entity_id
_entity_poly.type
_entity_poly.pdbx_seq_one_letter_code
_entity_poly.pdbx_strand_id
1 'polypeptide(L)'
;MIAKEQRIKIAKERFLSAHPELQHKLLSLSSTDADSLAMSLEEYRDIKLNQEFNQHAKTQGMNASDLVIDLCAENELEKQVMYQEQEVISH
;
A
#
# COMPACT_ATOMS: atom_id res chain seq x y z
N MET A 1 12.68 8.84 -12.91
CA MET A 1 11.42 8.54 -12.21
C MET A 1 11.49 7.14 -11.64
N ILE A 2 11.09 6.96 -10.39
CA ILE A 2 10.94 5.62 -9.80
C ILE A 2 9.74 4.89 -10.43
N ALA A 3 9.90 3.60 -10.67
CA ALA A 3 8.86 2.76 -11.27
C ALA A 3 7.61 2.67 -10.37
N LYS A 4 6.44 2.41 -10.94
CA LYS A 4 5.16 2.27 -10.20
C LYS A 4 5.27 1.26 -9.07
N GLU A 5 5.90 0.11 -9.31
CA GLU A 5 6.13 -0.93 -8.29
C GLU A 5 7.03 -0.44 -7.15
N GLN A 6 8.05 0.35 -7.45
CA GLN A 6 8.88 1.00 -6.43
C GLN A 6 8.08 2.01 -5.60
N ARG A 7 7.22 2.82 -6.23
CA ARG A 7 6.34 3.77 -5.52
C ARG A 7 5.41 3.04 -4.55
N ILE A 8 4.79 1.94 -5.00
CA ILE A 8 3.92 1.09 -4.16
C ILE A 8 4.70 0.55 -2.95
N LYS A 9 5.92 0.04 -3.18
CA LYS A 9 6.76 -0.48 -2.10
C LYS A 9 7.07 0.61 -1.06
N ILE A 10 7.53 1.78 -1.51
CA ILE A 10 7.84 2.93 -0.62
C ILE A 10 6.60 3.39 0.14
N ALA A 11 5.45 3.51 -0.52
CA ALA A 11 4.20 3.91 0.12
C ALA A 11 3.75 2.90 1.19
N LYS A 12 3.85 1.60 0.92
CA LYS A 12 3.57 0.55 1.91
C LYS A 12 4.51 0.61 3.11
N GLU A 13 5.80 0.83 2.88
CA GLU A 13 6.79 0.97 3.96
C GLU A 13 6.52 2.21 4.82
N ARG A 14 6.19 3.35 4.19
CA ARG A 14 5.77 4.58 4.90
C ARG A 14 4.47 4.37 5.66
N PHE A 15 3.50 3.68 5.08
CA PHE A 15 2.23 3.33 5.72
C PHE A 15 2.45 2.44 6.95
N LEU A 16 3.27 1.39 6.85
CA LEU A 16 3.62 0.56 8.00
C LEU A 16 4.35 1.34 9.10
N SER A 17 5.23 2.26 8.71
CA SER A 17 5.95 3.12 9.66
C SER A 17 5.01 4.08 10.39
N ALA A 18 3.96 4.56 9.72
CA ALA A 18 2.93 5.41 10.30
C ALA A 18 1.90 4.63 11.14
N HIS A 19 1.74 3.32 10.89
CA HIS A 19 0.79 2.44 11.57
C HIS A 19 1.51 1.24 12.25
N PRO A 20 2.27 1.48 13.33
CA PRO A 20 2.96 0.41 14.04
C PRO A 20 1.99 -0.65 14.58
N GLU A 21 0.77 -0.26 14.93
CA GLU A 21 -0.32 -1.17 15.32
C GLU A 21 -0.65 -2.22 14.22
N LEU A 22 -0.64 -1.80 12.96
CA LEU A 22 -0.83 -2.68 11.81
C LEU A 22 0.36 -3.61 11.65
N GLN A 23 1.58 -3.10 11.80
CA GLN A 23 2.78 -3.93 11.75
C GLN A 23 2.73 -5.03 12.83
N HIS A 24 2.35 -4.68 14.07
CA HIS A 24 2.15 -5.66 15.13
C HIS A 24 1.05 -6.68 14.81
N LYS A 25 -0.08 -6.22 14.24
CA LYS A 25 -1.17 -7.10 13.79
C LYS A 25 -0.68 -8.09 12.73
N LEU A 26 0.06 -7.64 11.72
CA LEU A 26 0.63 -8.50 10.68
C LEU A 26 1.64 -9.51 11.25
N LEU A 27 2.46 -9.09 12.22
CA LEU A 27 3.40 -9.98 12.90
C LEU A 27 2.68 -11.03 13.76
N SER A 28 1.52 -10.69 14.33
CA SER A 28 0.69 -11.62 15.10
C SER A 28 -0.08 -12.65 14.26
N LEU A 29 -0.13 -12.47 12.93
CA LEU A 29 -0.76 -13.46 12.04
C LEU A 29 -0.03 -14.80 12.14
N SER A 30 -0.81 -15.85 12.32
CA SER A 30 -0.29 -17.21 12.50
C SER A 30 -0.15 -17.92 11.15
N SER A 31 0.83 -18.82 11.06
CA SER A 31 1.00 -19.65 9.85
C SER A 31 -0.24 -20.49 9.56
N THR A 32 -0.98 -20.91 10.59
CA THR A 32 -2.23 -21.67 10.46
C THR A 32 -3.28 -21.00 9.57
N ASP A 33 -3.41 -19.67 9.62
CA ASP A 33 -4.33 -18.93 8.76
C ASP A 33 -3.86 -18.96 7.29
N ALA A 34 -2.55 -18.87 7.07
CA ALA A 34 -1.94 -18.94 5.74
C ALA A 34 -2.00 -20.36 5.16
N ASP A 35 -1.74 -21.39 5.99
CA ASP A 35 -1.85 -22.80 5.65
C ASP A 35 -3.29 -23.15 5.22
N SER A 36 -4.30 -22.62 5.92
CA SER A 36 -5.71 -22.81 5.59
C SER A 36 -6.09 -22.22 4.22
N LEU A 37 -5.31 -21.25 3.74
CA LEU A 37 -5.47 -20.61 2.43
C LEU A 37 -4.47 -21.13 1.39
N ALA A 38 -3.69 -22.17 1.72
CA ALA A 38 -2.65 -22.75 0.87
C ALA A 38 -1.66 -21.70 0.32
N MET A 39 -1.28 -20.72 1.14
CA MET A 39 -0.34 -19.66 0.79
C MET A 39 0.74 -19.51 1.86
N SER A 40 1.84 -18.83 1.51
CA SER A 40 2.89 -18.56 2.48
C SER A 40 2.45 -17.51 3.51
N LEU A 41 2.97 -17.58 4.74
CA LEU A 41 2.71 -16.57 5.77
C LEU A 41 3.08 -15.15 5.29
N GLU A 42 4.13 -15.04 4.46
CA GLU A 42 4.56 -13.78 3.87
C GLU A 42 3.54 -13.23 2.87
N GLU A 43 2.98 -14.08 2.00
CA GLU A 43 1.90 -13.70 1.08
C GLU A 43 0.63 -13.31 1.84
N TYR A 44 0.28 -14.06 2.88
CA TYR A 44 -0.87 -13.74 3.72
C TYR A 44 -0.72 -12.37 4.39
N ARG A 45 0.48 -12.05 4.88
CA ARG A 45 0.80 -10.71 5.42
C ARG A 45 0.71 -9.62 4.37
N ASP A 46 1.22 -9.83 3.15
CA ASP A 46 1.09 -8.83 2.08
C ASP A 46 -0.38 -8.61 1.68
N ILE A 47 -1.18 -9.68 1.60
CA ILE A 47 -2.63 -9.56 1.33
C ILE A 47 -3.31 -8.74 2.43
N LYS A 48 -3.01 -9.01 3.71
CA LYS A 48 -3.58 -8.25 4.83
C LYS A 48 -3.13 -6.80 4.84
N LEU A 49 -1.87 -6.54 4.53
CA LEU A 49 -1.34 -5.19 4.34
C LEU A 49 -2.07 -4.47 3.21
N ASN A 50 -2.23 -5.11 2.05
CA ASN A 50 -2.97 -4.55 0.92
C ASN A 50 -4.43 -4.25 1.28
N GLN A 51 -5.09 -5.13 2.03
CA GLN A 51 -6.46 -4.92 2.48
C GLN A 51 -6.58 -3.67 3.36
N GLU A 52 -5.71 -3.53 4.35
CA GLU A 52 -5.73 -2.39 5.28
C GLU A 52 -5.33 -1.10 4.55
N PHE A 53 -4.35 -1.17 3.64
CA PHE A 53 -3.94 -0.04 2.79
C PHE A 53 -5.09 0.45 1.90
N ASN A 54 -5.79 -0.47 1.23
CA ASN A 54 -6.95 -0.15 0.39
C ASN A 54 -8.11 0.40 1.23
N GLN A 55 -8.32 -0.15 2.43
CA GLN A 55 -9.37 0.32 3.34
C GLN A 55 -9.07 1.73 3.86
N HIS A 56 -7.80 2.03 4.14
CA HIS A 56 -7.36 3.37 4.52
C HIS A 56 -7.60 4.37 3.39
N ALA A 57 -7.21 4.02 2.16
CA ALA A 57 -7.49 4.86 0.99
C ALA A 57 -8.98 5.15 0.84
N LYS A 58 -9.83 4.12 0.95
CA LYS A 58 -11.30 4.26 0.89
C LYS A 58 -11.84 5.17 1.99
N THR A 59 -11.28 5.08 3.21
CA THR A 59 -11.68 5.93 4.34
C THR A 59 -11.37 7.40 4.07
N GLN A 60 -10.30 7.68 3.32
CA GLN A 60 -9.98 9.02 2.83
C GLN A 60 -10.75 9.44 1.56
N GLY A 61 -11.64 8.58 1.05
CA GLY A 61 -12.40 8.85 -0.18
C GLY A 61 -11.58 8.73 -1.46
N MET A 62 -10.41 8.06 -1.42
CA MET A 62 -9.53 7.88 -2.58
C MET A 62 -9.25 6.39 -2.85
N ASN A 63 -8.64 6.08 -4.00
CA ASN A 63 -8.21 4.72 -4.31
C ASN A 63 -6.78 4.46 -3.80
N ALA A 64 -6.36 3.19 -3.84
CA ALA A 64 -5.03 2.80 -3.36
C ALA A 64 -3.89 3.44 -4.16
N SER A 65 -4.06 3.65 -5.46
CA SER A 65 -3.05 4.30 -6.30
C SER A 65 -2.86 5.78 -5.91
N ASP A 66 -3.95 6.48 -5.62
CA ASP A 66 -3.92 7.86 -5.13
C ASP A 66 -3.23 7.95 -3.77
N LEU A 67 -3.51 6.99 -2.87
CA LEU A 67 -2.83 6.90 -1.58
C LEU A 67 -1.32 6.62 -1.76
N VAL A 68 -0.93 5.81 -2.74
CA VAL A 68 0.49 5.58 -3.08
C VAL A 68 1.15 6.89 -3.50
N ILE A 69 0.49 7.69 -4.34
CA ILE A 69 1.01 9.00 -4.75
C ILE A 69 1.14 9.93 -3.53
N ASP A 70 0.10 9.99 -2.69
CA ASP A 70 0.09 10.85 -1.50
C ASP A 70 1.22 10.50 -0.52
N LEU A 71 1.43 9.21 -0.27
CA LEU A 71 2.48 8.72 0.63
C LEU A 71 3.87 8.77 0.01
N CYS A 72 4.00 8.68 -1.32
CA CYS A 72 5.30 8.65 -1.99
C CYS A 72 5.82 10.05 -2.35
N ALA A 73 4.93 10.99 -2.68
CA ALA A 73 5.32 12.33 -3.07
C ALA A 73 6.00 13.07 -1.91
N GLU A 74 7.12 13.74 -2.19
CA GLU A 74 7.83 14.55 -1.18
C GLU A 74 7.28 15.99 -1.12
N ASN A 75 6.60 16.43 -2.17
CA ASN A 75 6.06 17.78 -2.33
C ASN A 75 4.86 17.80 -3.29
N GLU A 76 4.11 18.91 -3.29
CA GLU A 76 2.89 19.07 -4.11
C GLU A 76 3.16 19.01 -5.62
N LEU A 77 4.34 19.45 -6.08
CA LEU A 77 4.70 19.42 -7.50
C LEU A 77 4.87 17.97 -7.98
N GLU A 78 5.62 17.15 -7.24
CA GLU A 78 5.76 15.72 -7.55
C GLU A 78 4.42 15.00 -7.49
N LYS A 79 3.58 15.33 -6.50
CA LYS A 79 2.23 14.78 -6.39
C LYS A 79 1.44 15.01 -7.69
N GLN A 80 1.40 16.25 -8.20
CA GLN A 80 0.70 16.58 -9.44
C GLN A 80 1.24 15.83 -10.66
N VAL A 81 2.57 15.73 -10.79
CA VAL A 81 3.20 14.97 -11.89
C VAL A 81 2.77 13.51 -11.85
N MET A 82 2.79 12.88 -10.67
CA MET A 82 2.40 11.48 -10.52
C MET A 82 0.92 11.24 -10.82
N TYR A 83 0.02 12.18 -10.46
CA TYR A 83 -1.40 12.10 -10.82
C TYR A 83 -1.61 12.17 -12.33
N GLN A 84 -0.93 13.11 -13.00
CA GLN A 84 -1.01 13.21 -14.46
C GLN A 84 -0.53 11.94 -15.16
N GLU A 85 0.56 11.32 -14.69
CA GLU A 85 1.04 10.04 -15.23
C GLU A 85 0.02 8.91 -15.05
N GLN A 86 -0.72 8.90 -13.94
CA GLN A 86 -1.72 7.87 -13.64
C GLN A 86 -2.96 7.97 -14.55
N GLU A 87 -3.40 9.20 -14.87
CA GLU A 87 -4.54 9.45 -15.78
C GLU A 87 -4.20 9.05 -17.22
N VAL A 88 -2.97 9.29 -17.67
CA VAL A 88 -2.53 8.97 -19.04
C VAL A 88 -2.49 7.45 -19.31
N ILE A 89 -2.28 6.62 -18.28
CA ILE A 89 -2.27 5.15 -18.41
C ILE A 89 -3.68 4.55 -18.35
N SER A 90 -4.67 5.33 -17.90
CA SER A 90 -6.06 4.87 -17.72
C SER A 90 -6.96 5.11 -18.93
N HIS A 91 -6.40 5.56 -20.07
CA HIS A 91 -7.15 6.03 -21.24
C HIS A 91 -6.87 5.27 -22.54
#